data_AF-A0A966VWZ0-F1
#
_entry.id   AF-A0A966VWZ0-F1
#
_cell.length_a   1.000
_cell.length_b   1.000
_cell.length_c   1.000
_cell.angle_alpha   90.00
_cell.angle_beta   90.00
_cell.angle_gamma   90.00
#
_symmetry.space_group_name_H-M   'P 1'
#
loop_
_entity.id
_entity.type
_entity.pdbx_description
1 polymer ?
#
loop_
_entity_poly.entity_id
_entity_poly.type
_entity_poly.pdbx_seq_one_letter_code
_entity_poly.pdbx_strand_id
1 'polypeptide(L)'
;MGFPQGAKVFDLMLGIPVSATNTEWYTPYLPLLLDRESREAFKMPAQYMFKDIPVLPTDSDYVDYTVSQMDRFHIARAMVGFWEGSAGGKRAREVYPERFIFDYHVNPNKGMDEVREIRRLKAAGQIHAVSFFPCGNNPQVPINDKKVYPIYATCVDLDLPVFVNVGVPGPRLPMAPQHAELVDEVCWFFPELKFVMRHGAEPWEDLAVKLMLKWPNLHYSTSAFAPKHYPKAIIDYANTRGADRIMYAGYWPMGLSLERILAGEVKPLRYFNRELALWRGEDGTPRMVDAYCRHLGAHMGHAGRVQGNDLECPFHAWQYNGKGEVTKIPYAKNIPPQAKRSCVKPWRLVERNRFIWAWYHPQDVEPTFEVEALPEAASPEWSDYEKFEWLVYGPLQNMAENGVDAAHFRYIHGTASLPNYDVKFEGIRRVASVAAKMPTPRGDVDGTISYGTVGAGQAWTRFTGICETLMVAGITPIAPDCTHVRFAFTQLKSAIDGPSAGVARAMVKDICRQLDQDKVVWDRQRYTHDALLCDGDGPISAFRKYYRQFYAELPQEEGTPIANRSFVRKAN
;
A
#
# COMPACT_ATOMS: atom_id res chain seq x y z
N MET A 1 2.13 -0.43 -2.47
CA MET A 1 3.05 -0.69 -1.32
C MET A 1 4.18 -1.56 -1.84
N GLY A 2 5.45 -1.22 -1.57
CA GLY A 2 6.56 -2.12 -1.86
C GLY A 2 6.59 -3.28 -0.86
N PHE A 3 7.16 -4.42 -1.25
CA PHE A 3 7.38 -5.54 -0.33
C PHE A 3 8.25 -5.12 0.86
N PRO A 4 7.94 -5.56 2.09
CA PRO A 4 8.73 -5.21 3.28
C PRO A 4 10.19 -5.68 3.14
N GLN A 5 11.13 -4.77 3.40
CA GLN A 5 12.57 -5.05 3.33
C GLN A 5 12.99 -6.10 4.36
N GLY A 6 13.81 -7.07 3.95
CA GLY A 6 14.33 -8.14 4.82
C GLY A 6 13.35 -9.29 5.11
N ALA A 7 12.08 -9.16 4.72
CA ALA A 7 11.12 -10.25 4.79
C ALA A 7 11.37 -11.23 3.63
N LYS A 8 11.64 -12.49 3.96
CA LYS A 8 11.74 -13.57 2.96
C LYS A 8 10.34 -13.82 2.39
N VAL A 9 10.18 -13.72 1.07
CA VAL A 9 8.91 -14.06 0.42
C VAL A 9 8.83 -15.58 0.24
N PHE A 10 7.73 -16.16 0.73
CA PHE A 10 7.34 -17.53 0.48
C PHE A 10 6.11 -17.51 -0.41
N ASP A 11 6.28 -17.84 -1.69
CA ASP A 11 5.16 -17.83 -2.65
C ASP A 11 4.51 -19.21 -2.70
N LEU A 12 3.27 -19.33 -2.20
CA LEU A 12 2.56 -20.60 -2.15
C LEU A 12 1.77 -20.93 -3.43
N MET A 13 1.96 -20.20 -4.52
CA MET A 13 1.37 -20.55 -5.82
C MET A 13 2.23 -20.04 -6.97
N LEU A 14 3.32 -20.77 -7.23
CA LEU A 14 4.22 -20.54 -8.35
C LEU A 14 4.20 -21.73 -9.30
N GLY A 15 4.46 -21.51 -10.59
CA GLY A 15 4.63 -22.58 -11.57
C GLY A 15 6.03 -22.56 -12.21
N ILE A 16 6.63 -23.73 -12.40
CA ILE A 16 7.80 -23.86 -13.27
C ILE A 16 7.26 -24.04 -14.69
N PRO A 17 7.50 -23.11 -15.63
CA PRO A 17 7.00 -23.26 -16.99
C PRO A 17 7.43 -24.59 -17.63
N VAL A 18 6.61 -25.09 -18.55
CA VAL A 18 6.89 -26.29 -19.35
C VAL A 18 7.07 -25.96 -20.83
N SER A 19 6.57 -24.81 -21.26
CA SER A 19 6.68 -24.29 -22.62
C SER A 19 6.58 -22.77 -22.61
N ALA A 20 6.76 -22.13 -23.77
CA ALA A 20 6.63 -20.69 -23.92
C ALA A 20 5.18 -20.18 -23.65
N THR A 21 4.19 -21.08 -23.69
CA THR A 21 2.76 -20.76 -23.57
C THR A 21 2.08 -21.42 -22.37
N ASN A 22 2.63 -22.51 -21.84
CA ASN A 22 2.03 -23.37 -20.80
C ASN A 22 0.60 -23.85 -21.12
N THR A 23 0.22 -23.89 -22.40
CA THR A 23 -1.10 -24.35 -22.86
C THR A 23 -1.41 -25.79 -22.43
N GLU A 24 -0.37 -26.59 -22.25
CA GLU A 24 -0.40 -27.99 -21.82
C GLU A 24 -1.01 -28.18 -20.43
N TRP A 25 -0.88 -27.19 -19.54
CA TRP A 25 -1.52 -27.24 -18.21
C TRP A 25 -3.04 -27.24 -18.28
N TYR A 26 -3.58 -26.75 -19.39
CA TYR A 26 -5.01 -26.52 -19.52
C TYR A 26 -5.73 -27.57 -20.37
N THR A 27 -4.98 -28.45 -21.05
CA THR A 27 -5.52 -29.54 -21.85
C THR A 27 -6.52 -30.42 -21.08
N PRO A 28 -6.31 -30.76 -19.79
CA PRO A 28 -7.27 -31.56 -19.03
C PRO A 28 -8.65 -30.89 -18.84
N TYR A 29 -8.74 -29.56 -18.94
CA TYR A 29 -10.00 -28.81 -18.75
C TYR A 29 -10.81 -28.68 -20.04
N LEU A 30 -10.21 -28.91 -21.22
CA LEU A 30 -10.87 -28.71 -22.51
C LEU A 30 -12.23 -29.43 -22.63
N PRO A 31 -12.42 -30.67 -22.13
CA PRO A 31 -13.71 -31.35 -22.20
C PRO A 31 -14.83 -30.67 -21.39
N LEU A 32 -14.49 -29.83 -20.41
CA LEU A 32 -15.46 -29.11 -19.57
C LEU A 32 -15.91 -27.79 -20.21
N LEU A 33 -15.12 -27.24 -21.13
CA LEU A 33 -15.41 -25.96 -21.78
C LEU A 33 -16.39 -26.19 -22.94
N LEU A 34 -17.57 -25.61 -22.84
CA LEU A 34 -18.59 -25.69 -23.91
C LEU A 34 -18.59 -24.45 -24.81
N ASP A 35 -18.02 -23.33 -24.37
CA ASP A 35 -17.95 -22.12 -25.18
C ASP A 35 -16.77 -22.15 -26.16
N ARG A 36 -17.01 -21.66 -27.36
CA ARG A 36 -16.05 -21.70 -28.47
C ARG A 36 -14.81 -20.84 -28.19
N GLU A 37 -15.00 -19.68 -27.58
CA GLU A 37 -13.92 -18.71 -27.33
C GLU A 37 -12.87 -19.30 -26.37
N SER A 38 -13.30 -19.86 -25.24
CA SER A 38 -12.36 -20.50 -24.29
C SER A 38 -11.64 -21.72 -24.86
N ARG A 39 -12.24 -22.40 -25.85
CA ARG A 39 -11.65 -23.58 -26.50
C ARG A 39 -10.65 -23.25 -27.60
N GLU A 40 -10.95 -22.24 -28.41
CA GLU A 40 -10.26 -22.00 -29.69
C GLU A 40 -9.41 -20.72 -29.68
N ALA A 41 -9.79 -19.70 -28.91
CA ALA A 41 -9.17 -18.38 -28.99
C ALA A 41 -8.19 -18.09 -27.85
N PHE A 42 -8.34 -18.75 -26.70
CA PHE A 42 -7.53 -18.45 -25.52
C PHE A 42 -6.37 -19.43 -25.34
N LYS A 43 -5.21 -18.88 -24.94
CA LYS A 43 -4.01 -19.62 -24.49
C LYS A 43 -4.19 -20.21 -23.09
N MET A 44 -5.14 -19.67 -22.31
CA MET A 44 -5.55 -20.23 -21.02
C MET A 44 -7.05 -20.02 -20.77
N PRO A 45 -7.75 -20.91 -20.05
CA PRO A 45 -9.22 -20.88 -19.94
C PRO A 45 -9.81 -19.60 -19.34
N ALA A 46 -9.03 -18.84 -18.56
CA ALA A 46 -9.47 -17.59 -17.94
C ALA A 46 -8.87 -16.32 -18.60
N GLN A 47 -8.30 -16.42 -19.81
CA GLN A 47 -7.54 -15.34 -20.43
C GLN A 47 -8.29 -14.00 -20.52
N TYR A 48 -9.60 -14.01 -20.71
CA TYR A 48 -10.43 -12.79 -20.76
C TYR A 48 -10.32 -11.90 -19.51
N MET A 49 -9.89 -12.45 -18.36
CA MET A 49 -9.68 -11.72 -17.11
C MET A 49 -8.28 -11.11 -16.96
N PHE A 50 -7.32 -11.51 -17.81
CA PHE A 50 -5.92 -11.13 -17.68
C PHE A 50 -5.47 -10.31 -18.88
N LYS A 51 -5.08 -9.06 -18.62
CA LYS A 51 -4.40 -8.20 -19.58
C LYS A 51 -2.90 -8.39 -19.34
N ASP A 52 -2.15 -8.81 -20.35
CA ASP A 52 -0.69 -9.02 -20.31
C ASP A 52 -0.21 -10.30 -19.59
N ILE A 53 -0.67 -11.47 -20.06
CA ILE A 53 -0.15 -12.78 -19.60
C ILE A 53 1.39 -12.82 -19.84
N PRO A 54 2.18 -13.35 -18.88
CA PRO A 54 3.64 -13.42 -19.01
C PRO A 54 4.10 -14.06 -20.32
N VAL A 55 5.04 -13.42 -21.01
CA VAL A 55 5.74 -13.99 -22.16
C VAL A 55 6.98 -14.74 -21.66
N LEU A 56 7.04 -16.05 -21.92
CA LEU A 56 8.09 -16.93 -21.44
C LEU A 56 9.10 -17.22 -22.55
N PRO A 57 10.38 -17.43 -22.22
CA PRO A 57 11.42 -17.72 -23.21
C PRO A 57 11.26 -19.14 -23.79
N THR A 58 11.47 -19.31 -25.10
CA THR A 58 11.19 -20.58 -25.81
C THR A 58 12.21 -21.70 -25.53
N ASP A 59 13.49 -21.36 -25.32
CA ASP A 59 14.60 -22.34 -25.26
C ASP A 59 15.38 -22.26 -23.94
N SER A 60 14.69 -22.04 -22.82
CA SER A 60 15.31 -21.94 -21.50
C SER A 60 15.15 -23.22 -20.68
N ASP A 61 16.14 -23.52 -19.84
CA ASP A 61 15.92 -24.40 -18.70
C ASP A 61 14.96 -23.68 -17.74
N TYR A 62 13.70 -24.09 -17.75
CA TYR A 62 12.66 -23.40 -16.99
C TYR A 62 12.86 -23.49 -15.47
N VAL A 63 13.62 -24.46 -14.97
CA VAL A 63 13.94 -24.52 -13.54
C VAL A 63 14.94 -23.43 -13.19
N ASP A 64 16.05 -23.34 -13.93
CA ASP A 64 17.06 -22.28 -13.70
C ASP A 64 16.48 -20.89 -13.97
N TYR A 65 15.67 -20.76 -15.03
CA TYR A 65 14.94 -19.53 -15.32
C TYR A 65 14.02 -19.14 -14.16
N THR A 66 13.23 -20.08 -13.64
CA THR A 66 12.36 -19.84 -12.47
C THR A 66 13.16 -19.38 -11.27
N VAL A 67 14.27 -20.04 -10.94
CA VAL A 67 15.15 -19.65 -9.84
C VAL A 67 15.73 -18.25 -10.07
N SER A 68 16.15 -17.93 -11.30
CA SER A 68 16.64 -16.57 -11.63
C SER A 68 15.59 -15.49 -11.41
N GLN A 69 14.32 -15.79 -11.71
CA GLN A 69 13.21 -14.89 -11.45
C GLN A 69 12.93 -14.79 -9.94
N MET A 70 12.94 -15.91 -9.22
CA MET A 70 12.83 -15.91 -7.76
C MET A 70 13.91 -15.04 -7.11
N ASP A 71 15.15 -15.14 -7.56
CA ASP A 71 16.27 -14.34 -7.05
C ASP A 71 16.07 -12.85 -7.36
N ARG A 72 15.67 -12.52 -8.59
CA ARG A 72 15.38 -11.14 -9.01
C ARG A 72 14.28 -10.48 -8.17
N PHE A 73 13.31 -11.25 -7.68
CA PHE A 73 12.19 -10.73 -6.89
C PHE A 73 12.24 -11.13 -5.41
N HIS A 74 13.39 -11.57 -4.91
CA HIS A 74 13.62 -11.94 -3.51
C HIS A 74 12.65 -13.00 -2.96
N ILE A 75 12.19 -13.93 -3.81
CA ILE A 75 11.42 -15.11 -3.41
C ILE A 75 12.37 -16.16 -2.84
N ALA A 76 12.29 -16.36 -1.53
CA ALA A 76 13.15 -17.30 -0.82
C ALA A 76 12.76 -18.75 -1.11
N ARG A 77 11.47 -19.07 -1.01
CA ARG A 77 10.92 -20.38 -1.37
C ARG A 77 9.61 -20.24 -2.14
N ALA A 78 9.35 -21.20 -3.02
CA ALA A 78 8.11 -21.27 -3.78
C ALA A 78 7.47 -22.65 -3.69
N MET A 79 6.15 -22.71 -3.55
CA MET A 79 5.39 -23.94 -3.71
C MET A 79 5.03 -24.16 -5.17
N VAL A 80 5.38 -25.32 -5.71
CA VAL A 80 5.16 -25.72 -7.11
C VAL A 80 4.55 -27.13 -7.19
N GLY A 81 3.77 -27.39 -8.23
CA GLY A 81 3.16 -28.70 -8.43
C GLY A 81 4.19 -29.81 -8.75
N PHE A 82 3.96 -31.01 -8.21
CA PHE A 82 4.76 -32.21 -8.47
C PHE A 82 3.87 -33.37 -8.89
N TRP A 83 4.27 -34.14 -9.91
CA TRP A 83 3.60 -35.39 -10.28
C TRP A 83 4.57 -36.36 -10.95
N GLU A 84 4.18 -37.64 -11.04
CA GLU A 84 4.95 -38.66 -11.74
C GLU A 84 5.01 -38.33 -13.25
N GLY A 85 6.10 -37.69 -13.65
CA GLY A 85 6.31 -37.20 -15.02
C GLY A 85 6.69 -35.72 -15.11
N SER A 86 6.60 -34.95 -14.02
CA SER A 86 7.05 -33.55 -14.00
C SER A 86 8.58 -33.44 -14.05
N ALA A 87 9.17 -33.39 -15.25
CA ALA A 87 10.61 -33.24 -15.43
C ALA A 87 11.15 -32.01 -14.66
N GLY A 88 10.43 -30.87 -14.76
CA GLY A 88 10.76 -29.65 -14.02
C GLY A 88 10.71 -29.83 -12.51
N GLY A 89 9.66 -30.47 -11.97
CA GLY A 89 9.54 -30.73 -10.53
C GLY A 89 10.61 -31.68 -9.99
N LYS A 90 10.95 -32.74 -10.72
CA LYS A 90 12.03 -33.67 -10.35
C LYS A 90 13.38 -32.96 -10.30
N ARG A 91 13.73 -32.22 -11.36
CA ARG A 91 14.96 -31.44 -11.43
C ARG A 91 15.01 -30.35 -10.35
N ALA A 92 13.92 -29.62 -10.12
CA ALA A 92 13.84 -28.59 -9.09
C ALA A 92 14.15 -29.16 -7.69
N ARG A 93 13.64 -30.35 -7.39
CA ARG A 93 13.92 -31.06 -6.13
C ARG A 93 15.38 -31.52 -6.03
N GLU A 94 15.96 -32.00 -7.12
CA GLU A 94 17.33 -32.51 -7.15
C GLU A 94 18.38 -31.39 -7.08
N VAL A 95 18.15 -30.29 -7.81
CA VAL A 95 19.13 -29.20 -7.98
C VAL A 95 18.93 -28.08 -6.97
N TYR A 96 17.68 -27.79 -6.58
CA TYR A 96 17.35 -26.67 -5.68
C TYR A 96 16.38 -27.08 -4.54
N PRO A 97 16.68 -28.13 -3.76
CA PRO A 97 15.76 -28.66 -2.74
C PRO A 97 15.33 -27.62 -1.69
N GLU A 98 16.21 -26.65 -1.38
CA GLU A 98 15.93 -25.60 -0.39
C GLU A 98 15.06 -24.44 -0.92
N ARG A 99 14.85 -24.37 -2.24
CA ARG A 99 14.09 -23.30 -2.90
C ARG A 99 12.63 -23.67 -3.15
N PHE A 100 12.31 -24.97 -3.18
CA PHE A 100 10.99 -25.43 -3.59
C PHE A 100 10.31 -26.27 -2.51
N ILE A 101 9.02 -25.99 -2.33
CA ILE A 101 8.06 -26.84 -1.63
C ILE A 101 7.15 -27.43 -2.70
N PHE A 102 6.67 -28.65 -2.49
CA PHE A 102 5.94 -29.37 -3.54
C PHE A 102 4.53 -29.73 -3.09
N ASP A 103 3.53 -29.46 -3.93
CA ASP A 103 2.17 -29.94 -3.75
C ASP A 103 1.78 -30.98 -4.81
N TYR A 104 0.91 -31.91 -4.45
CA TYR A 104 0.31 -32.86 -5.38
C TYR A 104 -1.12 -32.45 -5.72
N HIS A 105 -1.40 -32.25 -7.00
CA HIS A 105 -2.75 -31.94 -7.47
C HIS A 105 -3.59 -33.21 -7.60
N VAL A 106 -4.64 -33.34 -6.79
CA VAL A 106 -5.46 -34.56 -6.74
C VAL A 106 -6.66 -34.53 -7.68
N ASN A 107 -7.02 -35.70 -8.20
CA ASN A 107 -8.28 -35.92 -8.91
C ASN A 107 -9.16 -36.94 -8.17
N PRO A 108 -10.14 -36.50 -7.35
CA PRO A 108 -10.98 -37.39 -6.57
C PRO A 108 -11.77 -38.44 -7.38
N ASN A 109 -11.93 -38.25 -8.70
CA ASN A 109 -12.59 -39.25 -9.56
C ASN A 109 -11.79 -40.55 -9.70
N LYS A 110 -10.50 -40.57 -9.37
CA LYS A 110 -9.68 -41.79 -9.34
C LYS A 110 -9.75 -42.56 -8.01
N GLY A 111 -10.49 -42.04 -7.02
CA GLY A 111 -10.75 -42.73 -5.76
C GLY A 111 -9.47 -43.16 -5.03
N MET A 112 -9.36 -44.45 -4.70
CA MET A 112 -8.26 -44.98 -3.87
C MET A 112 -6.88 -44.91 -4.55
N ASP A 113 -6.80 -44.72 -5.86
CA ASP A 113 -5.50 -44.55 -6.52
C ASP A 113 -4.84 -43.23 -6.11
N GLU A 114 -5.61 -42.16 -5.91
CA GLU A 114 -5.09 -40.89 -5.36
C GLU A 114 -4.58 -41.07 -3.93
N VAL A 115 -5.29 -41.83 -3.10
CA VAL A 115 -4.89 -42.10 -1.71
C VAL A 115 -3.55 -42.84 -1.67
N ARG A 116 -3.38 -43.87 -2.51
CA ARG A 116 -2.12 -44.63 -2.62
C ARG A 116 -0.99 -43.73 -3.10
N GLU A 117 -1.26 -42.86 -4.06
CA GLU A 117 -0.26 -41.96 -4.63
C GLU A 117 0.18 -40.87 -3.63
N ILE A 118 -0.75 -40.25 -2.90
CA ILE A 118 -0.42 -39.30 -1.82
C ILE A 118 0.49 -39.96 -0.80
N ARG A 119 0.15 -41.16 -0.33
CA ARG A 119 0.95 -41.92 0.64
C ARG A 119 2.34 -42.24 0.09
N ARG A 120 2.43 -42.68 -1.16
CA ARG A 120 3.70 -42.98 -1.84
C ARG A 120 4.59 -41.74 -1.95
N LEU A 121 4.05 -40.63 -2.44
CA LEU A 121 4.77 -39.36 -2.62
C LEU A 121 5.23 -38.77 -1.28
N LYS A 122 4.38 -38.81 -0.25
CA LYS A 122 4.73 -38.34 1.10
C LYS A 122 5.83 -39.21 1.72
N ALA A 123 5.72 -40.53 1.63
CA ALA A 123 6.73 -41.45 2.14
C ALA A 123 8.09 -41.26 1.46
N ALA A 124 8.10 -40.88 0.18
CA ALA A 124 9.31 -40.54 -0.57
C ALA A 124 9.84 -39.11 -0.33
N GLY A 125 9.19 -38.32 0.54
CA GLY A 125 9.55 -36.92 0.78
C GLY A 125 9.39 -36.03 -0.46
N GLN A 126 8.50 -36.40 -1.38
CA GLN A 126 8.32 -35.71 -2.66
C GLN A 126 7.31 -34.57 -2.58
N ILE A 127 6.43 -34.58 -1.57
CA ILE A 127 5.34 -33.60 -1.41
C ILE A 127 5.20 -33.15 0.04
N HIS A 128 4.66 -31.94 0.20
CA HIS A 128 4.48 -31.24 1.46
C HIS A 128 3.05 -30.71 1.63
N ALA A 129 2.25 -30.74 0.56
CA ALA A 129 0.86 -30.34 0.54
C ALA A 129 0.10 -31.12 -0.54
N VAL A 130 -1.23 -31.05 -0.48
CA VAL A 130 -2.14 -31.51 -1.54
C VAL A 130 -2.92 -30.32 -2.07
N SER A 131 -3.20 -30.26 -3.37
CA SER A 131 -4.09 -29.25 -3.94
C SER A 131 -5.25 -29.85 -4.73
N PHE A 132 -6.37 -29.14 -4.75
CA PHE A 132 -7.61 -29.60 -5.36
C PHE A 132 -8.35 -28.45 -6.03
N PHE A 133 -8.70 -28.63 -7.31
CA PHE A 133 -9.51 -27.70 -8.09
C PHE A 133 -10.90 -28.31 -8.34
N PRO A 134 -11.91 -28.01 -7.51
CA PRO A 134 -13.22 -28.68 -7.55
C PRO A 134 -13.93 -28.54 -8.90
N CYS A 135 -13.93 -27.32 -9.46
CA CYS A 135 -14.57 -27.03 -10.74
C CYS A 135 -13.77 -27.53 -11.96
N GLY A 136 -12.46 -27.75 -11.81
CA GLY A 136 -11.60 -28.18 -12.91
C GLY A 136 -11.52 -29.69 -13.12
N ASN A 137 -12.09 -30.49 -12.22
CA ASN A 137 -12.16 -31.93 -12.40
C ASN A 137 -13.21 -32.31 -13.45
N ASN A 138 -12.96 -33.42 -14.17
CA ASN A 138 -13.91 -33.97 -15.13
C ASN A 138 -14.26 -35.43 -14.78
N PRO A 139 -15.49 -35.71 -14.29
CA PRO A 139 -16.54 -34.74 -13.94
C PRO A 139 -16.16 -33.85 -12.75
N GLN A 140 -16.84 -32.70 -12.61
CA GLN A 140 -16.60 -31.78 -11.49
C GLN A 140 -16.91 -32.47 -10.16
N VAL A 141 -16.16 -32.13 -9.10
CA VAL A 141 -16.32 -32.73 -7.77
C VAL A 141 -16.42 -31.61 -6.75
N PRO A 142 -17.56 -31.44 -6.04
CA PRO A 142 -17.71 -30.45 -4.98
C PRO A 142 -16.69 -30.60 -3.83
N ILE A 143 -16.38 -29.49 -3.16
CA ILE A 143 -15.47 -29.45 -1.99
C ILE A 143 -15.84 -30.51 -0.94
N ASN A 144 -17.12 -30.66 -0.63
CA ASN A 144 -17.64 -31.58 0.38
C ASN A 144 -18.13 -32.92 -0.20
N ASP A 145 -17.78 -33.27 -1.44
CA ASP A 145 -18.20 -34.56 -2.02
C ASP A 145 -17.51 -35.73 -1.30
N LYS A 146 -18.26 -36.82 -1.09
CA LYS A 146 -17.77 -38.05 -0.44
C LYS A 146 -16.57 -38.67 -1.15
N LYS A 147 -16.37 -38.40 -2.45
CA LYS A 147 -15.17 -38.81 -3.20
C LYS A 147 -13.88 -38.16 -2.66
N VAL A 148 -13.97 -36.98 -2.05
CA VAL A 148 -12.81 -36.24 -1.53
C VAL A 148 -12.46 -36.66 -0.10
N TYR A 149 -13.41 -37.24 0.63
CA TYR A 149 -13.23 -37.57 2.05
C TYR A 149 -12.07 -38.53 2.32
N PRO A 150 -11.80 -39.59 1.51
CA PRO A 150 -10.61 -40.41 1.68
C PRO A 150 -9.30 -39.63 1.53
N ILE A 151 -9.28 -38.59 0.69
CA ILE A 151 -8.13 -37.70 0.51
C ILE A 151 -7.96 -36.83 1.75
N TYR A 152 -9.03 -36.22 2.26
CA TYR A 152 -8.97 -35.42 3.49
C TYR A 152 -8.54 -36.23 4.71
N ALA A 153 -9.11 -37.42 4.91
CA ALA A 153 -8.67 -38.34 5.96
C ALA A 153 -7.18 -38.68 5.83
N THR A 154 -6.72 -38.95 4.61
CA THR A 154 -5.30 -39.23 4.35
C THR A 154 -4.42 -38.01 4.63
N CYS A 155 -4.89 -36.79 4.33
CA CYS A 155 -4.17 -35.56 4.63
C CYS A 155 -4.06 -35.33 6.15
N VAL A 156 -5.11 -35.63 6.92
CA VAL A 156 -5.07 -35.63 8.38
C VAL A 156 -4.04 -36.63 8.90
N ASP A 157 -4.13 -37.91 8.48
CA ASP A 157 -3.20 -38.97 8.92
C ASP A 157 -1.72 -38.64 8.65
N LEU A 158 -1.44 -37.95 7.55
CA LEU A 158 -0.08 -37.65 7.08
C LEU A 158 0.41 -36.25 7.48
N ASP A 159 -0.39 -35.50 8.22
CA ASP A 159 -0.19 -34.09 8.55
C ASP A 159 0.15 -33.23 7.31
N LEU A 160 -0.64 -33.39 6.25
CA LEU A 160 -0.54 -32.63 5.02
C LEU A 160 -1.62 -31.54 4.96
N PRO A 161 -1.27 -30.26 4.73
CA PRO A 161 -2.26 -29.25 4.42
C PRO A 161 -2.87 -29.48 3.03
N VAL A 162 -4.15 -29.15 2.90
CA VAL A 162 -4.86 -29.16 1.61
C VAL A 162 -5.17 -27.75 1.16
N PHE A 163 -4.82 -27.43 -0.08
CA PHE A 163 -5.15 -26.16 -0.70
C PHE A 163 -6.25 -26.33 -1.73
N VAL A 164 -7.39 -25.69 -1.51
CA VAL A 164 -8.59 -25.91 -2.30
C VAL A 164 -9.05 -24.61 -2.95
N ASN A 165 -9.33 -24.65 -4.25
CA ASN A 165 -9.94 -23.52 -4.94
C ASN A 165 -11.36 -23.27 -4.39
N VAL A 166 -11.62 -22.04 -3.95
CA VAL A 166 -12.91 -21.59 -3.39
C VAL A 166 -13.28 -20.27 -4.02
N GLY A 167 -14.58 -20.07 -4.30
CA GLY A 167 -15.09 -18.89 -5.00
C GLY A 167 -15.40 -19.16 -6.46
N VAL A 168 -15.76 -18.10 -7.18
CA VAL A 168 -16.12 -18.17 -8.61
C VAL A 168 -14.86 -18.51 -9.44
N PRO A 169 -14.86 -19.64 -10.18
CA PRO A 169 -13.73 -19.97 -11.05
C PRO A 169 -13.63 -18.99 -12.23
N GLY A 170 -12.41 -18.57 -12.55
CA GLY A 170 -12.15 -17.76 -13.75
C GLY A 170 -12.47 -18.48 -15.08
N PRO A 171 -12.10 -19.76 -15.26
CA PRO A 171 -12.60 -20.55 -16.39
C PRO A 171 -14.12 -20.56 -16.40
N ARG A 172 -14.74 -20.48 -17.59
CA ARG A 172 -16.20 -20.43 -17.76
C ARG A 172 -16.85 -21.80 -17.49
N LEU A 173 -16.77 -22.25 -16.24
CA LEU A 173 -17.24 -23.54 -15.74
C LEU A 173 -18.34 -23.33 -14.69
N PRO A 174 -19.28 -24.28 -14.51
CA PRO A 174 -20.24 -24.21 -13.42
C PRO A 174 -19.52 -24.10 -12.07
N MET A 175 -19.89 -23.08 -11.30
CA MET A 175 -19.19 -22.67 -10.07
C MET A 175 -19.60 -23.41 -8.80
N ALA A 176 -20.74 -24.11 -8.81
CA ALA A 176 -21.34 -24.73 -7.63
C ALA A 176 -20.36 -25.62 -6.83
N PRO A 177 -19.46 -26.42 -7.46
CA PRO A 177 -18.48 -27.22 -6.73
C PRO A 177 -17.53 -26.44 -5.82
N GLN A 178 -17.36 -25.12 -6.03
CA GLN A 178 -16.43 -24.24 -5.29
C GLN A 178 -17.12 -23.25 -4.36
N HIS A 179 -18.40 -23.41 -4.09
CA HIS A 179 -19.14 -22.49 -3.23
C HIS A 179 -18.50 -22.45 -1.81
N ALA A 180 -18.28 -21.25 -1.26
CA ALA A 180 -17.54 -21.08 -0.01
C ALA A 180 -18.18 -21.78 1.20
N GLU A 181 -19.51 -21.86 1.24
CA GLU A 181 -20.26 -22.56 2.29
C GLU A 181 -19.91 -24.06 2.41
N LEU A 182 -19.50 -24.71 1.31
CA LEU A 182 -19.17 -26.14 1.32
C LEU A 182 -17.95 -26.45 2.20
N VAL A 183 -17.11 -25.44 2.48
CA VAL A 183 -15.97 -25.57 3.39
C VAL A 183 -16.43 -25.84 4.82
N ASP A 184 -17.60 -25.36 5.22
CA ASP A 184 -18.10 -25.47 6.60
C ASP A 184 -18.27 -26.93 7.03
N GLU A 185 -18.87 -27.75 6.17
CA GLU A 185 -19.08 -29.18 6.44
C GLU A 185 -17.74 -29.93 6.51
N VAL A 186 -16.80 -29.61 5.64
CA VAL A 186 -15.47 -30.25 5.63
C VAL A 186 -14.71 -29.92 6.91
N CYS A 187 -14.69 -28.66 7.34
CA CYS A 187 -14.03 -28.25 8.59
C CYS A 187 -14.73 -28.82 9.82
N TRP A 188 -16.05 -29.00 9.80
CA TRP A 188 -16.79 -29.65 10.87
C TRP A 188 -16.47 -31.15 10.97
N PHE A 189 -16.43 -31.85 9.83
CA PHE A 189 -16.22 -33.30 9.79
C PHE A 189 -14.75 -33.69 9.99
N PHE A 190 -13.81 -32.89 9.49
CA PHE A 190 -12.37 -33.06 9.63
C PHE A 190 -11.74 -31.90 10.43
N PRO A 191 -12.00 -31.79 11.74
CA PRO A 191 -11.55 -30.64 12.53
C PRO A 191 -10.03 -30.49 12.62
N GLU A 192 -9.28 -31.58 12.42
CA GLU A 192 -7.81 -31.63 12.42
C GLU A 192 -7.20 -31.22 11.06
N LEU A 193 -8.00 -31.15 9.99
CA LEU A 193 -7.50 -30.86 8.66
C LEU A 193 -7.05 -29.40 8.53
N LYS A 194 -5.77 -29.21 8.17
CA LYS A 194 -5.22 -27.91 7.77
C LYS A 194 -5.74 -27.57 6.37
N PHE A 195 -6.86 -26.84 6.31
CA PHE A 195 -7.53 -26.46 5.07
C PHE A 195 -7.14 -25.03 4.68
N VAL A 196 -6.71 -24.85 3.43
CA VAL A 196 -6.35 -23.53 2.89
C VAL A 196 -7.27 -23.19 1.71
N MET A 197 -8.11 -22.18 1.89
CA MET A 197 -8.88 -21.59 0.78
C MET A 197 -7.92 -20.85 -0.15
N ARG A 198 -7.99 -21.10 -1.45
CA ARG A 198 -7.26 -20.33 -2.47
C ARG A 198 -8.22 -19.82 -3.55
N HIS A 199 -7.78 -18.82 -4.30
CA HIS A 199 -8.53 -18.11 -5.37
C HIS A 199 -9.67 -17.21 -4.86
N GLY A 200 -9.41 -16.46 -3.79
CA GLY A 200 -10.22 -15.28 -3.49
C GLY A 200 -11.42 -15.54 -2.60
N ALA A 201 -12.05 -16.71 -2.72
CA ALA A 201 -13.38 -16.99 -2.18
C ALA A 201 -14.44 -15.96 -2.61
N GLU A 202 -14.18 -15.12 -3.63
CA GLU A 202 -15.12 -14.10 -4.09
C GLU A 202 -16.37 -14.73 -4.72
N PRO A 203 -17.57 -14.16 -4.50
CA PRO A 203 -17.88 -12.94 -3.73
C PRO A 203 -18.28 -13.21 -2.26
N TRP A 204 -17.70 -14.23 -1.63
CA TRP A 204 -18.02 -14.66 -0.25
C TRP A 204 -16.87 -14.42 0.73
N GLU A 205 -16.06 -13.40 0.51
CA GLU A 205 -14.95 -12.95 1.34
C GLU A 205 -15.36 -12.69 2.80
N ASP A 206 -16.53 -12.06 3.04
CA ASP A 206 -17.05 -11.85 4.39
C ASP A 206 -17.40 -13.17 5.08
N LEU A 207 -18.00 -14.11 4.34
CA LEU A 207 -18.27 -15.45 4.83
C LEU A 207 -16.96 -16.21 5.09
N ALA A 208 -15.97 -16.10 4.19
CA ALA A 208 -14.66 -16.72 4.37
C ALA A 208 -13.98 -16.21 5.65
N VAL A 209 -14.05 -14.91 5.94
CA VAL A 209 -13.59 -14.34 7.23
C VAL A 209 -14.37 -14.94 8.40
N LYS A 210 -15.71 -15.06 8.31
CA LYS A 210 -16.51 -15.70 9.37
C LYS A 210 -16.16 -17.17 9.58
N LEU A 211 -15.91 -17.93 8.52
CA LEU A 211 -15.49 -19.33 8.60
C LEU A 211 -14.09 -19.44 9.22
N MET A 212 -13.14 -18.57 8.86
CA MET A 212 -11.81 -18.56 9.50
C MET A 212 -11.84 -18.20 11.00
N LEU A 213 -12.85 -17.43 11.43
CA LEU A 213 -13.10 -17.19 12.86
C LEU A 213 -13.72 -18.40 13.56
N LYS A 214 -14.56 -19.16 12.84
CA LYS A 214 -15.24 -20.35 13.36
C LYS A 214 -14.30 -21.56 13.45
N TRP A 215 -13.39 -21.72 12.49
CA TRP A 215 -12.59 -22.93 12.30
C TRP A 215 -11.08 -22.69 12.50
N PRO A 216 -10.49 -23.18 13.61
CA PRO A 216 -9.08 -22.94 13.94
C PRO A 216 -8.04 -23.52 12.99
N ASN A 217 -8.39 -24.42 12.07
CA ASN A 217 -7.47 -24.99 11.07
C ASN A 217 -7.79 -24.54 9.64
N LEU A 218 -8.64 -23.51 9.50
CA LEU A 218 -8.96 -22.89 8.22
C LEU A 218 -8.07 -21.66 7.97
N HIS A 219 -7.38 -21.68 6.84
CA HIS A 219 -6.47 -20.63 6.38
C HIS A 219 -6.89 -20.13 4.99
N TYR A 220 -6.26 -19.05 4.55
CA TYR A 220 -6.55 -18.42 3.27
C TYR A 220 -5.26 -18.06 2.52
N SER A 221 -5.27 -18.16 1.20
CA SER A 221 -4.16 -17.89 0.29
C SER A 221 -4.56 -16.90 -0.82
N THR A 222 -3.78 -15.84 -1.02
CA THR A 222 -4.12 -14.69 -1.88
C THR A 222 -4.02 -14.92 -3.40
N SER A 223 -3.83 -16.17 -3.83
CA SER A 223 -3.58 -16.57 -5.23
C SER A 223 -4.61 -16.03 -6.23
N ALA A 224 -4.21 -15.89 -7.50
CA ALA A 224 -5.01 -15.48 -8.66
C ALA A 224 -5.39 -13.98 -8.74
N PHE A 225 -5.02 -13.18 -7.74
CA PHE A 225 -5.25 -11.73 -7.72
C PHE A 225 -3.94 -10.97 -7.63
N ALA A 226 -3.84 -9.83 -8.34
CA ALA A 226 -2.77 -8.88 -8.07
C ALA A 226 -3.06 -8.15 -6.74
N PRO A 227 -2.04 -7.75 -5.94
CA PRO A 227 -2.24 -7.19 -4.61
C PRO A 227 -3.25 -6.04 -4.51
N LYS A 228 -3.32 -5.19 -5.54
CA LYS A 228 -4.28 -4.07 -5.62
C LYS A 228 -5.75 -4.51 -5.74
N HIS A 229 -6.01 -5.78 -6.00
CA HIS A 229 -7.33 -6.38 -6.19
C HIS A 229 -7.68 -7.37 -5.07
N TYR A 230 -6.88 -7.48 -4.01
CA TYR A 230 -7.25 -8.31 -2.87
C TYR A 230 -8.53 -7.79 -2.20
N PRO A 231 -9.48 -8.67 -1.82
CA PRO A 231 -10.71 -8.26 -1.17
C PRO A 231 -10.43 -7.48 0.11
N LYS A 232 -11.11 -6.35 0.31
CA LYS A 232 -10.89 -5.47 1.47
C LYS A 232 -11.13 -6.21 2.80
N ALA A 233 -12.16 -7.05 2.89
CA ALA A 233 -12.46 -7.84 4.08
C ALA A 233 -11.29 -8.75 4.50
N ILE A 234 -10.61 -9.37 3.53
CA ILE A 234 -9.42 -10.20 3.77
C ILE A 234 -8.24 -9.35 4.23
N ILE A 235 -8.00 -8.20 3.60
CA ILE A 235 -6.93 -7.26 4.01
C ILE A 235 -7.15 -6.79 5.44
N ASP A 236 -8.36 -6.35 5.77
CA ASP A 236 -8.69 -5.84 7.11
C ASP A 236 -8.58 -6.95 8.17
N TYR A 237 -8.97 -8.19 7.84
CA TYR A 237 -8.78 -9.34 8.70
C TYR A 237 -7.29 -9.69 8.91
N ALA A 238 -6.50 -9.70 7.83
CA ALA A 238 -5.06 -9.96 7.87
C ALA A 238 -4.31 -8.95 8.74
N ASN A 239 -4.70 -7.67 8.66
CA ASN A 239 -4.08 -6.57 9.42
C ASN A 239 -4.55 -6.48 10.88
N THR A 240 -5.43 -7.38 11.32
CA THR A 240 -5.95 -7.41 12.70
C THR A 240 -5.73 -8.77 13.34
N ARG A 241 -6.81 -9.50 13.64
CA ARG A 241 -6.77 -10.78 14.36
C ARG A 241 -6.56 -12.02 13.47
N GLY A 242 -6.43 -11.82 12.16
CA GLY A 242 -6.22 -12.88 11.17
C GLY A 242 -4.78 -12.95 10.64
N ALA A 243 -3.83 -12.27 11.26
CA ALA A 243 -2.45 -12.15 10.76
C ALA A 243 -1.76 -13.51 10.57
N ASP A 244 -2.11 -14.52 11.37
CA ASP A 244 -1.60 -15.89 11.30
C ASP A 244 -2.43 -16.82 10.38
N ARG A 245 -3.50 -16.30 9.76
CA ARG A 245 -4.44 -17.07 8.91
C ARG A 245 -4.25 -16.86 7.43
N ILE A 246 -3.58 -15.79 7.03
CA ILE A 246 -3.43 -15.39 5.63
C ILE A 246 -2.02 -15.70 5.13
N MET A 247 -1.94 -16.39 4.00
CA MET A 247 -0.70 -16.78 3.34
C MET A 247 -0.60 -16.12 1.96
N TYR A 248 0.63 -15.78 1.56
CA TYR A 248 0.89 -15.17 0.25
C TYR A 248 0.97 -16.21 -0.87
N ALA A 249 0.38 -15.88 -2.03
CA ALA A 249 0.47 -16.66 -3.25
C ALA A 249 0.38 -15.76 -4.49
N GLY A 250 1.34 -15.89 -5.40
CA GLY A 250 1.59 -14.92 -6.47
C GLY A 250 0.95 -15.21 -7.82
N TYR A 251 0.73 -16.49 -8.17
CA TYR A 251 0.08 -16.91 -9.43
C TYR A 251 0.89 -16.65 -10.71
N TRP A 252 2.20 -16.50 -10.59
CA TRP A 252 3.12 -16.54 -11.73
C TRP A 252 3.52 -17.99 -12.05
N PRO A 253 3.63 -18.39 -13.32
CA PRO A 253 3.37 -17.65 -14.56
C PRO A 253 1.94 -17.85 -15.08
N MET A 254 1.04 -18.44 -14.29
CA MET A 254 -0.30 -18.87 -14.72
C MET A 254 -1.17 -17.74 -15.26
N GLY A 255 -1.03 -16.53 -14.72
CA GLY A 255 -1.77 -15.37 -15.24
C GLY A 255 -1.21 -14.01 -14.86
N LEU A 256 -0.36 -13.92 -13.83
CA LEU A 256 0.22 -12.67 -13.35
C LEU A 256 1.74 -12.68 -13.53
N SER A 257 2.32 -11.54 -13.92
CA SER A 257 3.78 -11.35 -13.93
C SER A 257 4.31 -11.08 -12.53
N LEU A 258 5.55 -11.50 -12.23
CA LEU A 258 6.19 -11.18 -10.95
C LEU A 258 6.30 -9.67 -10.73
N GLU A 259 6.53 -8.87 -11.77
CA GLU A 259 6.49 -7.41 -11.67
C GLU A 259 5.12 -6.91 -11.19
N ARG A 260 4.02 -7.53 -11.65
CA ARG A 260 2.67 -7.11 -11.28
C ARG A 260 2.36 -7.38 -9.81
N ILE A 261 2.95 -8.43 -9.24
CA ILE A 261 2.65 -8.89 -7.88
C ILE A 261 3.71 -8.50 -6.85
N LEU A 262 4.95 -8.24 -7.26
CA LEU A 262 6.09 -7.96 -6.37
C LEU A 262 6.80 -6.61 -6.63
N ALA A 263 6.66 -5.96 -7.79
CA ALA A 263 7.40 -4.72 -8.05
C ALA A 263 6.91 -3.54 -7.20
N GLY A 264 7.85 -2.66 -6.83
CA GLY A 264 7.56 -1.37 -6.21
C GLY A 264 6.65 -0.52 -7.08
N GLU A 265 5.72 0.19 -6.44
CA GLU A 265 4.78 1.09 -7.10
C GLU A 265 5.42 2.47 -7.27
N VAL A 266 5.32 3.04 -8.47
CA VAL A 266 5.61 4.46 -8.71
C VAL A 266 4.35 5.26 -8.41
N LYS A 267 4.46 6.28 -7.56
CA LYS A 267 3.37 7.17 -7.19
C LYS A 267 3.49 8.50 -7.96
N PRO A 268 2.49 8.87 -8.77
CA PRO A 268 2.40 10.21 -9.33
C PRO A 268 1.93 11.18 -8.24
N LEU A 269 2.56 12.35 -8.14
CA LEU A 269 2.23 13.40 -7.18
C LEU A 269 2.24 14.76 -7.89
N ARG A 270 1.41 15.70 -7.42
CA ARG A 270 1.45 17.09 -7.87
C ARG A 270 1.61 18.04 -6.70
N TYR A 271 2.75 18.73 -6.61
CA TYR A 271 3.04 19.72 -5.58
C TYR A 271 3.88 20.87 -6.11
N PHE A 272 3.76 22.06 -5.52
CA PHE A 272 4.51 23.25 -5.92
C PHE A 272 4.38 23.58 -7.42
N ASN A 273 3.19 23.34 -7.97
CA ASN A 273 2.85 23.43 -9.39
C ASN A 273 3.72 22.57 -10.32
N ARG A 274 4.17 21.41 -9.81
CA ARG A 274 5.00 20.43 -10.54
C ARG A 274 4.39 19.05 -10.48
N GLU A 275 4.58 18.30 -11.56
CA GLU A 275 4.31 16.87 -11.61
C GLU A 275 5.56 16.11 -11.15
N LEU A 276 5.39 15.17 -10.23
CA LEU A 276 6.45 14.46 -9.52
C LEU A 276 6.21 12.94 -9.57
N ALA A 277 7.29 12.17 -9.57
CA ALA A 277 7.25 10.71 -9.47
C ALA A 277 8.02 10.26 -8.23
N LEU A 278 7.32 9.64 -7.28
CA LEU A 278 7.88 9.08 -6.05
C LEU A 278 7.91 7.54 -6.15
N TRP A 279 9.04 6.91 -5.83
CA TRP A 279 9.13 5.46 -5.76
C TRP A 279 10.07 5.03 -4.63
N ARG A 280 10.02 3.74 -4.30
CA ARG A 280 11.06 3.07 -3.50
C ARG A 280 11.72 2.02 -4.36
N GLY A 281 13.05 2.01 -4.33
CA GLY A 281 13.86 0.95 -4.91
C GLY A 281 13.89 -0.31 -4.02
N GLU A 282 14.64 -1.31 -4.45
CA GLU A 282 14.95 -2.51 -3.67
C GLU A 282 15.63 -2.20 -2.31
N ASP A 283 16.35 -1.08 -2.21
CA ASP A 283 16.97 -0.64 -0.95
C ASP A 283 15.98 -0.03 0.06
N GLY A 284 14.71 0.10 -0.30
CA GLY A 284 13.67 0.69 0.54
C GLY A 284 13.73 2.21 0.63
N THR A 285 14.76 2.88 0.11
CA THR A 285 14.93 4.35 0.21
C THR A 285 13.92 5.06 -0.70
N PRO A 286 13.16 6.06 -0.20
CA PRO A 286 12.25 6.82 -1.04
C PRO A 286 13.05 7.74 -1.96
N ARG A 287 12.63 7.84 -3.21
CA ARG A 287 13.24 8.69 -4.26
C ARG A 287 12.15 9.45 -4.96
N MET A 288 12.39 10.72 -5.25
CA MET A 288 11.43 11.55 -5.99
C MET A 288 12.15 12.42 -7.00
N VAL A 289 11.58 12.50 -8.20
CA VAL A 289 12.06 13.34 -9.29
C VAL A 289 10.89 14.08 -9.95
N ASP A 290 11.17 15.13 -10.71
CA ASP A 290 10.18 15.69 -11.64
C ASP A 290 9.71 14.59 -12.62
N ALA A 291 8.40 14.46 -12.80
CA ALA A 291 7.80 13.25 -13.40
C ALA A 291 8.05 13.08 -14.91
N TYR A 292 8.34 14.17 -15.62
CA TYR A 292 8.43 14.13 -17.09
C TYR A 292 9.81 13.67 -17.56
N CYS A 293 9.82 12.58 -18.32
CA CYS A 293 11.01 11.99 -18.90
C CYS A 293 11.74 12.99 -19.81
N ARG A 294 13.05 13.20 -19.60
CA ARG A 294 13.85 14.17 -20.39
C ARG A 294 14.04 13.75 -21.85
N HIS A 295 13.72 12.50 -22.20
CA HIS A 295 13.76 12.02 -23.59
C HIS A 295 12.67 12.69 -24.44
N LEU A 296 11.40 12.36 -24.23
CA LEU A 296 10.26 12.84 -25.04
C LEU A 296 9.03 13.21 -24.19
N GLY A 297 9.23 13.55 -22.91
CA GLY A 297 8.17 14.13 -22.08
C GLY A 297 7.11 13.16 -21.56
N ALA A 298 7.33 11.84 -21.62
CA ALA A 298 6.41 10.88 -21.02
C ALA A 298 6.36 11.06 -19.49
N HIS A 299 5.15 11.04 -18.92
CA HIS A 299 4.97 11.12 -17.47
C HIS A 299 5.31 9.78 -16.80
N MET A 300 6.41 9.72 -16.06
CA MET A 300 6.93 8.49 -15.47
C MET A 300 6.12 8.00 -14.26
N GLY A 301 5.32 8.87 -13.63
CA GLY A 301 4.54 8.51 -12.44
C GLY A 301 3.29 7.63 -12.64
N HIS A 302 2.66 7.61 -13.83
CA HIS A 302 1.36 6.92 -14.03
C HIS A 302 1.47 5.50 -14.58
N ALA A 303 2.58 5.18 -15.25
CA ALA A 303 2.82 3.85 -15.82
C ALA A 303 4.30 3.42 -15.75
N GLY A 304 5.15 4.23 -15.10
CA GLY A 304 6.54 3.86 -14.87
C GLY A 304 6.64 2.67 -13.93
N ARG A 305 7.79 2.01 -13.98
CA ARG A 305 8.09 0.82 -13.17
C ARG A 305 9.34 1.07 -12.35
N VAL A 306 9.45 0.37 -11.23
CA VAL A 306 10.72 0.32 -10.51
C VAL A 306 11.55 -0.84 -11.06
N GLN A 307 12.78 -0.57 -11.48
CA GLN A 307 13.75 -1.57 -11.92
C GLN A 307 15.00 -1.44 -11.04
N GLY A 308 15.23 -2.40 -10.15
CA GLY A 308 16.25 -2.25 -9.12
C GLY A 308 15.91 -1.07 -8.20
N ASN A 309 16.77 -0.05 -8.24
CA ASN A 309 16.56 1.20 -7.53
C ASN A 309 16.08 2.36 -8.42
N ASP A 310 15.93 2.12 -9.71
CA ASP A 310 15.69 3.14 -10.71
C ASP A 310 14.23 3.16 -11.17
N LEU A 311 13.78 4.35 -11.58
CA LEU A 311 12.50 4.58 -12.22
C LEU A 311 12.63 4.38 -13.73
N GLU A 312 11.95 3.36 -14.27
CA GLU A 312 11.87 3.08 -15.68
C GLU A 312 10.70 3.84 -16.33
N CYS A 313 11.02 4.64 -17.35
CA CYS A 313 10.06 5.40 -18.13
C CYS A 313 9.13 4.45 -18.93
N PRO A 314 7.80 4.66 -18.90
CA PRO A 314 6.84 3.78 -19.57
C PRO A 314 6.92 3.80 -21.10
N PHE A 315 7.56 4.80 -21.70
CA PHE A 315 7.54 4.95 -23.15
C PHE A 315 8.67 4.18 -23.84
N HIS A 316 9.91 4.40 -23.43
CA HIS A 316 11.09 3.81 -24.06
C HIS A 316 12.04 3.15 -23.05
N ALA A 317 11.56 2.87 -21.84
CA ALA A 317 12.30 2.15 -20.80
C ALA A 317 13.66 2.77 -20.39
N TRP A 318 13.82 4.10 -20.53
CA TRP A 318 14.96 4.80 -19.94
C TRP A 318 14.83 4.73 -18.41
N GLN A 319 15.90 4.34 -17.74
CA GLN A 319 15.93 4.16 -16.29
C GLN A 319 16.64 5.36 -15.64
N TYR A 320 16.01 5.92 -14.61
CA TYR A 320 16.46 7.11 -13.88
C TYR A 320 16.70 6.77 -12.41
N ASN A 321 17.86 7.13 -11.87
CA ASN A 321 18.12 6.97 -10.45
C ASN A 321 17.50 8.11 -9.61
N GLY A 322 17.60 8.00 -8.28
CA GLY A 322 17.12 9.04 -7.35
C GLY A 322 17.86 10.39 -7.42
N LYS A 323 18.96 10.48 -8.17
CA LYS A 323 19.69 11.72 -8.45
C LYS A 323 19.26 12.36 -9.77
N GLY A 324 18.28 11.78 -10.46
CA GLY A 324 17.77 12.27 -11.74
C GLY A 324 18.70 12.00 -12.94
N GLU A 325 19.64 11.07 -12.79
CA GLU A 325 20.56 10.64 -13.84
C GLU A 325 20.02 9.41 -14.55
N VAL A 326 20.23 9.32 -15.86
CA VAL A 326 19.91 8.13 -16.64
C VAL A 326 21.00 7.09 -16.44
N THR A 327 20.61 5.94 -15.90
CA THR A 327 21.50 4.81 -15.59
C THR A 327 21.51 3.76 -16.69
N LYS A 328 20.41 3.63 -17.44
CA LYS A 328 20.26 2.63 -18.50
C LYS A 328 19.33 3.11 -19.62
N ILE A 329 19.73 2.83 -20.85
CA ILE A 329 18.91 2.94 -22.06
C ILE A 329 18.96 1.56 -22.73
N PRO A 330 17.91 0.72 -22.62
CA PRO A 330 17.99 -0.69 -22.97
C PRO A 330 18.40 -0.98 -24.42
N TYR A 331 18.12 -0.06 -25.34
CA TYR A 331 18.36 -0.22 -26.77
C TYR A 331 19.58 0.56 -27.30
N ALA A 332 20.36 1.20 -26.42
CA ALA A 332 21.53 1.99 -26.83
C ALA A 332 22.81 1.50 -26.16
N LYS A 333 23.91 1.46 -26.92
CA LYS A 333 25.24 1.11 -26.38
C LYS A 333 25.78 2.21 -25.45
N ASN A 334 25.43 3.46 -25.70
CA ASN A 334 25.96 4.62 -24.98
C ASN A 334 24.82 5.53 -24.50
N ILE A 335 24.92 5.98 -23.25
CA ILE A 335 24.05 7.01 -22.68
C ILE A 335 24.61 8.39 -23.03
N PRO A 336 23.80 9.33 -23.56
CA PRO A 336 24.25 10.68 -23.86
C PRO A 336 24.88 11.36 -22.62
N PRO A 337 26.00 12.11 -22.76
CA PRO A 337 26.66 12.74 -21.62
C PRO A 337 25.76 13.65 -20.78
N GLN A 338 24.82 14.35 -21.41
CA GLN A 338 23.83 15.19 -20.75
C GLN A 338 22.80 14.40 -19.91
N ALA A 339 22.55 13.14 -20.28
CA ALA A 339 21.62 12.25 -19.58
C ALA A 339 22.31 11.51 -18.42
N LYS A 340 23.65 11.38 -18.46
CA LYS A 340 24.46 10.87 -17.33
C LYS A 340 24.59 11.86 -16.17
N ARG A 341 24.20 13.12 -16.40
CA ARG A 341 24.07 14.15 -15.36
C ARG A 341 22.62 14.20 -14.91
N SER A 342 22.35 14.85 -13.77
CA SER A 342 21.00 15.12 -13.29
C SER A 342 20.19 15.88 -14.35
N CYS A 343 19.39 15.14 -15.12
CA CYS A 343 18.67 15.63 -16.30
C CYS A 343 17.15 15.71 -16.09
N VAL A 344 16.67 15.08 -15.01
CA VAL A 344 15.40 15.38 -14.34
C VAL A 344 15.72 15.88 -12.94
N LYS A 345 14.92 16.79 -12.38
CA LYS A 345 15.22 17.36 -11.06
C LYS A 345 14.97 16.32 -9.95
N PRO A 346 15.97 15.94 -9.14
CA PRO A 346 15.75 15.13 -7.95
C PRO A 346 15.26 15.98 -6.78
N TRP A 347 14.60 15.34 -5.83
CA TRP A 347 14.08 15.97 -4.62
C TRP A 347 14.75 15.38 -3.38
N ARG A 348 15.08 16.26 -2.44
CA ARG A 348 15.71 15.91 -1.17
C ARG A 348 14.62 15.43 -0.21
N LEU A 349 14.70 14.15 0.19
CA LEU A 349 13.69 13.50 1.01
C LEU A 349 14.25 13.12 2.38
N VAL A 350 13.41 13.18 3.41
CA VAL A 350 13.67 12.55 4.71
C VAL A 350 12.44 11.78 5.17
N GLU A 351 12.66 10.57 5.64
CA GLU A 351 11.61 9.77 6.27
C GLU A 351 11.67 9.94 7.78
N ARG A 352 10.62 10.52 8.36
CA ARG A 352 10.54 10.82 9.80
C ARG A 352 9.09 10.89 10.23
N ASN A 353 8.81 10.43 11.45
CA ASN A 353 7.46 10.39 12.03
C ASN A 353 6.45 9.56 11.20
N ARG A 354 6.91 8.52 10.48
CA ARG A 354 6.13 7.72 9.51
C ARG A 354 5.57 8.54 8.32
N PHE A 355 6.20 9.67 8.00
CA PHE A 355 5.96 10.50 6.82
C PHE A 355 7.21 10.53 5.93
N ILE A 356 7.00 10.73 4.63
CA ILE A 356 8.05 11.13 3.69
C ILE A 356 7.94 12.65 3.53
N TRP A 357 8.97 13.37 3.97
CA TRP A 357 9.07 14.83 3.84
C TRP A 357 9.98 15.18 2.67
N ALA A 358 9.61 16.22 1.93
CA ALA A 358 10.42 16.76 0.84
C ALA A 358 10.84 18.19 1.16
N TRP A 359 12.12 18.51 0.97
CA TRP A 359 12.58 19.89 1.06
C TRP A 359 12.20 20.66 -0.20
N TYR A 360 11.65 21.86 -0.02
CA TYR A 360 11.33 22.77 -1.11
C TYR A 360 11.98 24.13 -0.90
N HIS A 361 12.68 24.59 -1.93
CA HIS A 361 13.09 25.97 -2.09
C HIS A 361 12.94 26.32 -3.58
N PRO A 362 12.38 27.48 -3.96
CA PRO A 362 12.17 27.81 -5.37
C PRO A 362 13.48 27.91 -6.17
N GLN A 363 14.58 28.33 -5.54
CA GLN A 363 15.95 28.30 -6.11
C GLN A 363 16.75 27.04 -5.77
N ASP A 364 16.12 26.00 -5.24
CA ASP A 364 16.75 24.70 -4.91
C ASP A 364 17.94 24.77 -3.93
N VAL A 365 17.92 25.74 -3.02
CA VAL A 365 18.89 25.85 -1.90
C VAL A 365 18.79 24.62 -1.00
N GLU A 366 19.91 24.20 -0.43
CA GLU A 366 19.97 23.07 0.51
C GLU A 366 19.10 23.27 1.77
N PRO A 367 18.63 22.18 2.42
CA PRO A 367 17.87 22.25 3.66
C PRO A 367 18.57 23.08 4.74
N THR A 368 17.87 24.09 5.26
CA THR A 368 18.39 24.97 6.32
C THR A 368 17.92 24.59 7.73
N PHE A 369 16.98 23.63 7.82
CA PHE A 369 16.48 23.07 9.07
C PHE A 369 15.99 21.64 8.84
N GLU A 370 15.86 20.88 9.93
CA GLU A 370 15.38 19.51 9.91
C GLU A 370 13.92 19.38 10.33
N VAL A 371 13.28 18.28 9.90
CA VAL A 371 11.98 17.84 10.40
C VAL A 371 12.10 17.45 11.88
N GLU A 372 11.22 17.96 12.72
CA GLU A 372 11.21 17.61 14.14
C GLU A 372 10.79 16.15 14.35
N ALA A 373 11.53 15.42 15.18
CA ALA A 373 11.18 14.05 15.57
C ALA A 373 10.12 14.08 16.67
N LEU A 374 9.07 13.27 16.50
CA LEU A 374 7.96 13.14 17.45
C LEU A 374 8.04 11.76 18.11
N PRO A 375 8.38 11.66 19.42
CA PRO A 375 8.60 10.37 20.10
C PRO A 375 7.42 9.39 19.98
N GLU A 376 6.19 9.90 20.02
CA GLU A 376 4.96 9.11 19.90
C GLU A 376 4.89 8.39 18.54
N ALA A 377 5.37 9.04 17.48
CA ALA A 377 5.42 8.44 16.15
C ALA A 377 6.45 7.30 16.04
N ALA A 378 7.41 7.19 16.95
CA ALA A 378 8.39 6.10 16.97
C ALA A 378 8.05 5.00 18.01
N SER A 379 7.10 5.25 18.91
CA SER A 379 6.79 4.33 20.00
C SER A 379 5.84 3.20 19.57
N PRO A 380 6.12 1.94 19.93
CA PRO A 380 5.22 0.81 19.68
C PRO A 380 3.97 0.82 20.57
N GLU A 381 3.94 1.65 21.63
CA GLU A 381 2.79 1.82 22.53
C GLU A 381 1.68 2.66 21.91
N TRP A 382 1.98 3.35 20.82
CA TRP A 382 1.05 4.20 20.09
C TRP A 382 0.50 3.46 18.86
N SER A 383 -0.74 3.78 18.51
CA SER A 383 -1.44 3.17 17.38
C SER A 383 -0.80 3.51 16.04
N ASP A 384 -1.21 2.80 14.99
CA ASP A 384 -1.00 3.30 13.64
C ASP A 384 -1.80 4.59 13.38
N TYR A 385 -1.39 5.31 12.34
CA TYR A 385 -2.05 6.56 11.98
C TYR A 385 -3.42 6.31 11.36
N GLU A 386 -4.45 6.91 11.95
CA GLU A 386 -5.70 7.22 11.26
C GLU A 386 -5.50 8.50 10.44
N LYS A 387 -5.81 8.47 9.14
CA LYS A 387 -5.42 9.52 8.18
C LYS A 387 -6.63 10.17 7.53
N PHE A 388 -6.58 11.49 7.43
CA PHE A 388 -7.62 12.31 6.80
C PHE A 388 -6.96 13.35 5.90
N GLU A 389 -7.58 13.65 4.77
CA GLU A 389 -7.00 14.51 3.74
C GLU A 389 -8.05 15.47 3.17
N TRP A 390 -7.63 16.71 2.88
CA TRP A 390 -8.47 17.75 2.28
C TRP A 390 -7.68 18.56 1.26
N LEU A 391 -8.38 19.00 0.21
CA LEU A 391 -7.92 20.09 -0.63
C LEU A 391 -8.54 21.38 -0.12
N VAL A 392 -7.74 22.38 0.23
CA VAL A 392 -8.19 23.71 0.64
C VAL A 392 -7.86 24.70 -0.48
N TYR A 393 -8.86 25.43 -0.96
CA TYR A 393 -8.70 26.38 -2.05
C TYR A 393 -8.31 27.76 -1.50
N GLY A 394 -7.00 27.97 -1.35
CA GLY A 394 -6.44 29.23 -0.89
C GLY A 394 -4.93 29.14 -0.69
N PRO A 395 -4.27 30.29 -0.51
CA PRO A 395 -2.85 30.32 -0.22
C PRO A 395 -2.58 29.72 1.16
N LEU A 396 -1.49 28.96 1.25
CA LEU A 396 -1.01 28.32 2.49
C LEU A 396 -1.05 29.25 3.72
N GLN A 397 -0.72 30.54 3.53
CA GLN A 397 -0.63 31.50 4.62
C GLN A 397 -1.96 31.82 5.28
N ASN A 398 -3.09 31.85 4.54
CA ASN A 398 -4.41 32.09 5.15
C ASN A 398 -4.70 31.05 6.24
N MET A 399 -4.41 29.79 5.93
CA MET A 399 -4.61 28.69 6.86
C MET A 399 -3.58 28.73 7.99
N ALA A 400 -2.35 29.13 7.72
CA ALA A 400 -1.32 29.26 8.76
C ALA A 400 -1.68 30.34 9.81
N GLU A 401 -2.32 31.43 9.38
CA GLU A 401 -2.80 32.53 10.24
C GLU A 401 -3.86 32.08 11.24
N ASN A 402 -4.65 31.04 10.94
CA ASN A 402 -5.64 30.50 11.88
C ASN A 402 -5.02 30.01 13.19
N GLY A 403 -3.75 29.58 13.18
CA GLY A 403 -3.08 29.14 14.41
C GLY A 403 -2.75 30.26 15.40
N VAL A 404 -3.03 31.53 15.07
CA VAL A 404 -2.96 32.68 15.97
C VAL A 404 -4.25 33.49 16.00
N ASP A 405 -5.36 32.95 15.49
CA ASP A 405 -6.69 33.56 15.55
C ASP A 405 -7.52 32.79 16.58
N ALA A 406 -7.77 33.38 17.76
CA ALA A 406 -8.65 32.73 18.74
C ALA A 406 -10.12 33.06 18.54
N ALA A 407 -10.45 34.17 17.89
CA ALA A 407 -11.82 34.64 17.79
C ALA A 407 -12.69 33.65 16.98
N HIS A 408 -12.11 33.02 15.94
CA HIS A 408 -12.85 32.07 15.11
C HIS A 408 -13.36 30.85 15.89
N PHE A 409 -12.70 30.41 16.97
CA PHE A 409 -13.18 29.29 17.79
C PHE A 409 -14.59 29.51 18.33
N ARG A 410 -14.96 30.76 18.64
CA ARG A 410 -16.30 31.08 19.11
C ARG A 410 -17.32 31.06 17.97
N TYR A 411 -16.97 31.63 16.82
CA TYR A 411 -17.92 31.89 15.74
C TYR A 411 -18.04 30.76 14.70
N ILE A 412 -16.96 30.01 14.46
CA ILE A 412 -16.93 28.87 13.52
C ILE A 412 -17.21 27.57 14.27
N HIS A 413 -16.51 27.34 15.39
CA HIS A 413 -16.61 26.08 16.13
C HIS A 413 -17.64 26.09 17.27
N GLY A 414 -18.19 27.25 17.62
CA GLY A 414 -19.22 27.38 18.65
C GLY A 414 -18.72 27.13 20.07
N THR A 415 -17.42 27.35 20.34
CA THR A 415 -16.84 27.14 21.68
C THR A 415 -17.36 28.16 22.69
N ALA A 416 -17.53 27.73 23.95
CA ALA A 416 -18.12 28.54 25.02
C ALA A 416 -17.21 29.68 25.53
N SER A 417 -15.89 29.53 25.40
CA SER A 417 -14.89 30.50 25.84
C SER A 417 -13.75 30.58 24.84
N LEU A 418 -13.18 31.78 24.69
CA LEU A 418 -11.95 31.95 23.92
C LEU A 418 -10.79 31.28 24.69
N PRO A 419 -10.01 30.40 24.05
CA PRO A 419 -8.84 29.82 24.69
C PRO A 419 -7.83 30.92 25.02
N ASN A 420 -7.30 30.93 26.24
CA ASN A 420 -6.15 31.75 26.56
C ASN A 420 -4.89 30.99 26.12
N TYR A 421 -4.07 31.58 25.26
CA TYR A 421 -2.90 30.93 24.68
C TYR A 421 -1.68 31.85 24.75
N ASP A 422 -0.53 31.26 25.03
CA ASP A 422 0.77 31.91 24.93
C ASP A 422 1.50 31.36 23.70
N VAL A 423 1.51 32.12 22.61
CA VAL A 423 2.23 31.74 21.37
C VAL A 423 3.64 32.30 21.41
N LYS A 424 4.62 31.42 21.18
CA LYS A 424 6.03 31.76 21.06
C LYS A 424 6.55 31.50 19.65
N PHE A 425 7.37 32.43 19.16
CA PHE A 425 8.07 32.34 17.89
C PHE A 425 9.57 32.17 18.16
N GLU A 426 10.13 31.00 17.86
CA GLU A 426 11.49 30.59 18.19
C GLU A 426 12.24 30.12 16.94
N GLY A 427 12.88 31.06 16.24
CA GLY A 427 13.56 30.79 14.97
C GLY A 427 12.58 30.29 13.91
N ILE A 428 12.72 29.01 13.54
CA ILE A 428 11.85 28.30 12.58
C ILE A 428 10.65 27.61 13.23
N ARG A 429 10.49 27.74 14.55
CA ARG A 429 9.41 27.11 15.32
C ARG A 429 8.36 28.13 15.76
N ARG A 430 7.11 27.68 15.77
CA ARG A 430 6.02 28.30 16.51
C ARG A 430 5.46 27.27 17.47
N VAL A 431 5.29 27.62 18.74
CA VAL A 431 4.70 26.73 19.74
C VAL A 431 3.70 27.48 20.59
N ALA A 432 2.68 26.77 21.06
CA ALA A 432 1.69 27.28 21.98
C ALA A 432 1.11 26.13 22.82
N SER A 433 0.60 26.49 23.99
CA SER A 433 -0.09 25.55 24.88
C SER A 433 -1.31 26.23 25.49
N VAL A 434 -2.39 25.46 25.58
CA VAL A 434 -3.68 25.89 26.12
C VAL A 434 -4.11 24.89 27.17
N ALA A 435 -4.39 25.36 28.38
CA ALA A 435 -5.09 24.57 29.38
C ALA A 435 -6.54 24.36 28.92
N ALA A 436 -6.93 23.09 28.77
CA ALA A 436 -8.24 22.71 28.28
C ALA A 436 -9.03 22.00 29.37
N LYS A 437 -10.25 22.46 29.63
CA LYS A 437 -11.26 21.71 30.38
C LYS A 437 -12.26 21.13 29.41
N MET A 438 -12.37 19.81 29.36
CA MET A 438 -13.38 19.15 28.54
C MET A 438 -14.52 18.61 29.41
N PRO A 439 -15.76 19.06 29.17
CA PRO A 439 -16.93 18.46 29.81
C PRO A 439 -17.14 17.06 29.27
N THR A 440 -17.11 16.05 30.15
CA THR A 440 -17.46 14.68 29.80
C THR A 440 -18.73 14.25 30.54
N PRO A 441 -19.44 13.19 30.09
CA PRO A 441 -20.58 12.65 30.83
C PRO A 441 -20.28 12.23 32.28
N ARG A 442 -18.99 12.13 32.66
CA ARG A 442 -18.51 11.77 34.00
C ARG A 442 -17.95 12.96 34.79
N GLY A 443 -18.07 14.18 34.27
CA GLY A 443 -17.50 15.40 34.85
C GLY A 443 -16.43 16.04 33.96
N ASP A 444 -15.95 17.21 34.37
CA ASP A 444 -14.88 17.92 33.66
C ASP A 444 -13.54 17.21 33.84
N VAL A 445 -12.80 17.04 32.75
CA VAL A 445 -11.43 16.52 32.76
C VAL A 445 -10.48 17.66 32.41
N ASP A 446 -9.47 17.86 33.27
CA ASP A 446 -8.37 18.78 33.03
C ASP A 446 -7.38 18.15 32.05
N GLY A 447 -6.98 18.92 31.04
CA GLY A 447 -5.93 18.53 30.11
C GLY A 447 -5.22 19.72 29.50
N THR A 448 -4.29 19.40 28.62
CA THR A 448 -3.47 20.38 27.92
C THR A 448 -3.48 20.08 26.43
N ILE A 449 -3.70 21.11 25.63
CA ILE A 449 -3.52 21.08 24.18
C ILE A 449 -2.25 21.85 23.87
N SER A 450 -1.22 21.14 23.44
CA SER A 450 0.05 21.74 23.02
C SER A 450 0.20 21.57 21.52
N TYR A 451 0.45 22.65 20.79
CA TYR A 451 0.60 22.59 19.35
C TYR A 451 1.79 23.40 18.89
N GLY A 452 2.36 22.98 17.76
CA GLY A 452 3.52 23.64 17.20
C GLY A 452 3.70 23.39 15.71
N THR A 453 4.57 24.20 15.12
CA THR A 453 4.97 24.07 13.73
C THR A 453 6.48 24.19 13.61
N VAL A 454 7.03 23.48 12.63
CA VAL A 454 8.43 23.56 12.22
C VAL A 454 8.46 23.91 10.74
N GLY A 455 8.94 25.11 10.44
CA GLY A 455 8.77 25.69 9.11
C GLY A 455 7.29 25.92 8.76
N ALA A 456 7.01 25.94 7.46
CA ALA A 456 5.66 26.15 6.92
C ALA A 456 4.87 24.84 6.67
N GLY A 457 5.52 23.67 6.73
CA GLY A 457 4.96 22.40 6.25
C GLY A 457 4.65 21.36 7.32
N GLN A 458 5.42 21.33 8.42
CA GLN A 458 5.20 20.39 9.52
C GLN A 458 4.46 21.08 10.66
N ALA A 459 3.30 20.53 11.04
CA ALA A 459 2.56 20.94 12.22
C ALA A 459 2.23 19.72 13.09
N TRP A 460 2.07 19.93 14.39
CA TRP A 460 1.68 18.89 15.33
C TRP A 460 0.80 19.46 16.45
N THR A 461 -0.09 18.62 16.97
CA THR A 461 -0.93 18.92 18.13
C THR A 461 -0.97 17.71 19.06
N ARG A 462 -0.72 17.94 20.35
CA ARG A 462 -0.76 16.95 21.43
C ARG A 462 -1.93 17.26 22.35
N PHE A 463 -2.70 16.23 22.65
CA PHE A 463 -3.73 16.26 23.68
C PHE A 463 -3.27 15.36 24.82
N THR A 464 -3.04 15.95 25.99
CA THR A 464 -2.54 15.27 27.19
C THR A 464 -3.53 15.42 28.34
N GLY A 465 -3.70 14.36 29.14
CA GLY A 465 -4.57 14.36 30.33
C GLY A 465 -6.04 14.02 30.04
N ILE A 466 -6.46 14.01 28.78
CA ILE A 466 -7.85 13.70 28.36
C ILE A 466 -7.88 12.38 27.61
N CYS A 467 -7.17 12.34 26.49
CA CYS A 467 -6.88 11.15 25.72
C CYS A 467 -5.54 11.39 25.05
N GLU A 468 -4.52 10.62 25.41
CA GLU A 468 -3.18 10.75 24.86
C GLU A 468 -3.23 10.56 23.34
N THR A 469 -3.17 11.70 22.62
CA THR A 469 -3.38 11.79 21.18
C THR A 469 -2.35 12.74 20.60
N LEU A 470 -1.66 12.29 19.56
CA LEU A 470 -0.83 13.13 18.72
C LEU A 470 -1.48 13.22 17.34
N MET A 471 -1.73 14.44 16.89
CA MET A 471 -2.02 14.75 15.50
C MET A 471 -0.75 15.29 14.85
N VAL A 472 -0.33 14.68 13.74
CA VAL A 472 0.70 15.22 12.84
C VAL A 472 0.00 15.74 11.59
N ALA A 473 0.21 17.02 11.29
CA ALA A 473 -0.35 17.69 10.13
C ALA A 473 0.73 17.96 9.08
N GLY A 474 0.51 17.46 7.87
CA GLY A 474 1.31 17.74 6.69
C GLY A 474 0.58 18.69 5.77
N ILE A 475 1.07 19.92 5.66
CA ILE A 475 0.44 20.98 4.88
C ILE A 475 1.34 21.30 3.69
N THR A 476 0.82 21.16 2.47
CA THR A 476 1.66 21.24 1.27
C THR A 476 0.92 21.92 0.12
N PRO A 477 1.45 23.03 -0.43
CA PRO A 477 0.87 23.66 -1.63
C PRO A 477 0.91 22.72 -2.84
N ILE A 478 -0.23 22.51 -3.48
CA ILE A 478 -0.32 21.90 -4.81
C ILE A 478 -0.05 22.96 -5.87
N ALA A 479 -0.70 24.11 -5.73
CA ALA A 479 -0.64 25.28 -6.60
C ALA A 479 -0.71 26.56 -5.74
N PRO A 480 -0.52 27.76 -6.30
CA PRO A 480 -0.61 29.01 -5.52
C PRO A 480 -1.93 29.20 -4.75
N ASP A 481 -3.02 28.63 -5.25
CA ASP A 481 -4.40 28.75 -4.77
C ASP A 481 -4.99 27.41 -4.28
N CYS A 482 -4.18 26.36 -4.15
CA CYS A 482 -4.65 25.05 -3.71
C CYS A 482 -3.62 24.39 -2.81
N THR A 483 -4.05 24.05 -1.60
CA THR A 483 -3.21 23.44 -0.55
C THR A 483 -3.76 22.07 -0.18
N HIS A 484 -2.89 21.06 -0.16
CA HIS A 484 -3.21 19.74 0.36
C HIS A 484 -2.95 19.71 1.86
N VAL A 485 -3.98 19.43 2.64
CA VAL A 485 -3.92 19.29 4.10
C VAL A 485 -4.11 17.82 4.46
N ARG A 486 -3.19 17.28 5.26
CA ARG A 486 -3.25 15.89 5.73
C ARG A 486 -3.12 15.85 7.23
N PHE A 487 -4.06 15.23 7.92
CA PHE A 487 -3.98 14.93 9.34
C PHE A 487 -3.76 13.45 9.55
N ALA A 488 -2.81 13.12 10.42
CA ALA A 488 -2.50 11.76 10.84
C ALA A 488 -2.55 11.69 12.37
N PHE A 489 -3.52 10.95 12.91
CA PHE A 489 -3.74 10.80 14.33
C PHE A 489 -3.17 9.48 14.82
N THR A 490 -2.36 9.53 15.87
CA THR A 490 -1.94 8.35 16.63
C THR A 490 -2.32 8.54 18.09
N GLN A 491 -2.75 7.46 18.73
CA GLN A 491 -3.24 7.47 20.09
C GLN A 491 -2.56 6.38 20.90
N LEU A 492 -2.36 6.61 22.20
CA LEU A 492 -1.82 5.58 23.08
C LEU A 492 -2.77 4.36 23.06
N LYS A 493 -2.25 3.15 22.85
CA LYS A 493 -3.08 1.94 22.68
C LYS A 493 -4.02 1.70 23.86
N SER A 494 -3.54 1.95 25.08
CA SER A 494 -4.37 1.87 26.29
C SER A 494 -5.57 2.83 26.28
N ALA A 495 -5.48 3.95 25.56
CA ALA A 495 -6.57 4.92 25.43
C ALA A 495 -7.66 4.46 24.44
N ILE A 496 -7.31 3.67 23.43
CA ILE A 496 -8.22 3.18 22.37
C ILE A 496 -8.76 1.76 22.58
N ASP A 497 -8.05 0.95 23.38
CA ASP A 497 -8.49 -0.39 23.79
C ASP A 497 -9.18 -0.39 25.16
N GLY A 498 -9.06 0.71 25.90
CA GLY A 498 -9.60 0.87 27.24
C GLY A 498 -10.95 1.60 27.33
N PRO A 499 -11.42 1.92 28.55
CA PRO A 499 -12.70 2.58 28.79
C PRO A 499 -12.86 3.97 28.13
N SER A 500 -11.75 4.60 27.74
CA SER A 500 -11.69 5.90 27.05
C SER A 500 -11.82 5.81 25.53
N ALA A 501 -11.93 4.61 24.95
CA ALA A 501 -11.93 4.41 23.50
C ALA A 501 -13.01 5.23 22.76
N GLY A 502 -14.17 5.44 23.39
CA GLY A 502 -15.24 6.29 22.85
C GLY A 502 -14.84 7.77 22.77
N VAL A 503 -14.11 8.28 23.76
CA VAL A 503 -13.62 9.66 23.82
C VAL A 503 -12.55 9.88 22.77
N ALA A 504 -11.62 8.93 22.64
CA ALA A 504 -10.54 8.94 21.65
C ALA A 504 -11.07 9.13 20.22
N ARG A 505 -12.07 8.32 19.83
CA ARG A 505 -12.73 8.40 18.52
C ARG A 505 -13.55 9.68 18.35
N ALA A 506 -14.26 10.11 19.39
CA ALA A 506 -15.07 11.32 19.34
C ALA A 506 -14.19 12.57 19.14
N MET A 507 -13.02 12.62 19.77
CA MET A 507 -12.04 13.70 19.63
C MET A 507 -11.51 13.81 18.19
N VAL A 508 -11.06 12.70 17.59
CA VAL A 508 -10.59 12.69 16.19
C VAL A 508 -11.71 13.18 15.25
N LYS A 509 -12.92 12.66 15.43
CA LYS A 509 -14.09 13.07 14.63
C LYS A 509 -14.39 14.56 14.79
N ASP A 510 -14.29 15.09 16.01
CA ASP A 510 -14.56 16.51 16.27
C ASP A 510 -13.50 17.44 15.66
N ILE A 511 -12.22 17.07 15.72
CA ILE A 511 -11.14 17.84 15.09
C ILE A 511 -11.30 17.87 13.58
N CYS A 512 -11.61 16.73 12.94
CA CYS A 512 -11.89 16.68 11.51
C CYS A 512 -13.12 17.52 11.15
N ARG A 513 -14.18 17.47 11.98
CA ARG A 513 -15.37 18.31 11.82
C ARG A 513 -15.04 19.81 11.90
N GLN A 514 -14.17 20.22 12.82
CA GLN A 514 -13.74 21.62 12.95
C GLN A 514 -13.00 22.08 11.69
N LEU A 515 -12.07 21.27 11.15
CA LEU A 515 -11.42 21.59 9.89
C LEU A 515 -12.41 21.74 8.72
N ASP A 516 -13.43 20.87 8.65
CA ASP A 516 -14.49 21.00 7.65
C ASP A 516 -15.25 22.33 7.76
N GLN A 517 -15.44 22.84 8.98
CA GLN A 517 -16.06 24.15 9.21
C GLN A 517 -15.15 25.29 8.76
N ASP A 518 -13.86 25.24 9.09
CA ASP A 518 -12.89 26.26 8.68
C ASP A 518 -12.75 26.34 7.16
N LYS A 519 -12.75 25.17 6.51
CA LYS A 519 -12.66 25.05 5.06
C LYS A 519 -13.76 25.81 4.33
N VAL A 520 -14.97 25.90 4.90
CA VAL A 520 -16.07 26.71 4.32
C VAL A 520 -15.63 28.16 4.11
N VAL A 521 -14.87 28.70 5.07
CA VAL A 521 -14.32 30.05 5.04
C VAL A 521 -13.07 30.11 4.17
N TRP A 522 -12.07 29.26 4.41
CA TRP A 522 -10.78 29.31 3.72
C TRP A 522 -10.91 29.20 2.20
N ASP A 523 -11.80 28.34 1.70
CA ASP A 523 -12.06 28.15 0.26
C ASP A 523 -12.56 29.42 -0.45
N ARG A 524 -13.05 30.41 0.32
CA ARG A 524 -13.64 31.66 -0.17
C ARG A 524 -12.92 32.87 0.40
N GLN A 525 -11.80 32.68 1.08
CA GLN A 525 -11.04 33.74 1.73
C GLN A 525 -9.92 34.22 0.81
N ARG A 526 -9.89 35.52 0.52
CA ARG A 526 -8.73 36.16 -0.11
C ARG A 526 -7.68 36.53 0.94
N TYR A 527 -6.41 36.41 0.61
CA TYR A 527 -5.34 36.96 1.44
C TYR A 527 -5.39 38.50 1.43
N THR A 528 -5.38 39.12 2.61
CA THR A 528 -5.47 40.58 2.77
C THR A 528 -4.22 41.10 3.45
N HIS A 529 -3.34 41.75 2.69
CA HIS A 529 -2.04 42.25 3.15
C HIS A 529 -2.19 43.31 4.26
N ASP A 530 -3.03 44.31 4.01
CA ASP A 530 -3.31 45.41 4.93
C ASP A 530 -4.59 45.10 5.72
N ALA A 531 -4.57 43.98 6.45
CA ALA A 531 -5.71 43.58 7.28
C ALA A 531 -5.94 44.62 8.39
N LEU A 532 -7.20 45.00 8.59
CA LEU A 532 -7.62 45.81 9.73
C LEU A 532 -7.71 44.90 10.96
N LEU A 533 -6.97 45.24 12.02
CA LEU A 533 -6.94 44.46 13.26
C LEU A 533 -7.52 45.27 14.42
N CYS A 534 -8.15 44.59 15.36
CA CYS A 534 -8.67 45.12 16.61
C CYS A 534 -7.93 44.54 17.82
N ASP A 535 -8.26 45.00 19.01
CA ASP A 535 -7.68 44.56 20.29
C ASP A 535 -8.05 43.11 20.69
N GLY A 536 -9.07 42.54 20.05
CA GLY A 536 -9.45 41.13 20.21
C GLY A 536 -8.79 40.16 19.23
N ASP A 537 -8.09 40.66 18.20
CA ASP A 537 -7.34 39.82 17.28
C ASP A 537 -6.07 39.29 17.95
N GLY A 538 -5.68 38.06 17.59
CA GLY A 538 -4.39 37.54 18.01
C GLY A 538 -3.21 38.27 17.38
N PRO A 539 -1.97 37.82 17.62
CA PRO A 539 -0.75 38.51 17.17
C PRO A 539 -0.48 38.35 15.66
N ILE A 540 -1.46 38.65 14.79
CA ILE A 540 -1.44 38.45 13.33
C ILE A 540 -0.24 39.18 12.69
N SER A 541 0.01 40.44 13.04
CA SER A 541 1.16 41.18 12.49
C SER A 541 2.50 40.55 12.88
N ALA A 542 2.63 40.08 14.12
CA ALA A 542 3.85 39.39 14.57
C ALA A 542 4.00 38.03 13.88
N PHE A 543 2.90 37.28 13.71
CA PHE A 543 2.88 36.03 12.97
C PHE A 543 3.31 36.23 11.51
N ARG A 544 2.76 37.24 10.81
CA ARG A 544 3.16 37.56 9.42
C ARG A 544 4.65 37.90 9.32
N LYS A 545 5.19 38.67 10.29
CA LYS A 545 6.62 38.99 10.35
C LYS A 545 7.48 37.72 10.54
N TYR A 546 7.06 36.82 11.43
CA TYR A 546 7.70 35.52 11.63
C TYR A 546 7.63 34.66 10.36
N TYR A 547 6.46 34.56 9.75
CA TYR A 547 6.17 33.64 8.64
C TYR A 547 6.85 34.07 7.33
N ARG A 548 7.15 35.37 7.17
CA ARG A 548 7.90 35.91 6.02
C ARG A 548 9.22 35.19 5.77
N GLN A 549 9.88 34.63 6.79
CA GLN A 549 11.14 33.91 6.65
C GLN A 549 11.04 32.66 5.74
N PHE A 550 9.84 32.12 5.52
CA PHE A 550 9.61 30.94 4.69
C PHE A 550 9.28 31.29 3.22
N TYR A 551 9.25 32.58 2.87
CA TYR A 551 9.12 33.05 1.51
C TYR A 551 10.49 33.48 0.98
N ALA A 552 10.93 32.86 -0.11
CA ALA A 552 12.14 33.26 -0.80
C ALA A 552 11.90 34.52 -1.63
N GLU A 553 12.90 35.41 -1.70
CA GLU A 553 12.93 36.46 -2.71
C GLU A 553 13.18 35.83 -4.08
N LEU A 554 12.32 36.12 -5.05
CA LEU A 554 12.52 35.69 -6.44
C LEU A 554 13.33 36.78 -7.18
N PRO A 555 14.32 36.41 -8.03
CA PRO A 555 14.97 37.37 -8.91
C PRO A 555 13.92 38.09 -9.77
N GLN A 556 14.03 39.41 -9.92
CA GLN A 556 13.18 40.14 -10.86
C GLN A 556 13.48 39.68 -12.28
N GLU A 557 12.45 39.28 -13.04
CA GLU A 557 12.56 39.13 -14.48
C GLU A 557 12.74 40.52 -15.11
N GLU A 558 13.78 40.70 -15.92
CA GLU A 558 13.98 41.93 -16.70
C GLU A 558 12.77 42.15 -17.63
N GLY A 559 12.01 43.23 -17.39
CA GLY A 559 10.95 43.69 -18.30
C GLY A 559 9.50 43.50 -17.82
N THR A 560 9.25 42.89 -16.65
CA THR A 560 7.88 42.77 -16.13
C THR A 560 7.50 44.01 -15.32
N PRO A 561 6.45 44.79 -15.70
CA PRO A 561 6.04 45.96 -14.94
C PRO A 561 5.61 45.55 -13.52
N ILE A 562 6.04 46.33 -12.52
CA ILE A 562 5.66 46.13 -11.12
C ILE A 562 4.16 46.41 -10.95
N ALA A 563 3.34 45.37 -10.98
CA ALA A 563 2.04 45.41 -10.33
C ALA A 563 2.28 45.10 -8.84
N ASN A 564 2.01 46.08 -7.97
CA ASN A 564 2.12 46.07 -6.50
C ASN A 564 3.47 46.45 -5.89
N ARG A 565 3.60 47.75 -5.60
CA ARG A 565 4.58 48.36 -4.68
C ARG A 565 4.40 47.96 -3.20
N SER A 566 3.63 46.94 -2.83
CA SER A 566 3.38 46.59 -1.43
C SER A 566 4.37 45.58 -0.82
N PHE A 567 5.27 44.96 -1.59
CA PHE A 567 6.04 43.81 -1.08
C PHE A 567 7.23 44.15 -0.18
N VAL A 568 7.81 45.35 -0.23
CA VAL A 568 8.93 45.71 0.65
C VAL A 568 8.92 47.21 0.97
N ARG A 569 8.26 47.62 2.06
CA ARG A 569 8.73 48.82 2.78
C ARG A 569 9.92 48.39 3.63
N LYS A 570 11.11 48.84 3.25
CA LYS A 570 12.28 48.87 4.11
C LYS A 570 11.90 49.59 5.41
N ALA A 571 12.05 48.92 6.54
CA ALA A 571 12.13 49.59 7.82
C ALA A 571 13.52 50.21 7.91
N ASN A 572 13.58 51.54 7.89
CA ASN A 572 14.61 52.29 8.62
C ASN A 572 14.02 52.67 9.97
#